data_AF-A0A6P0MNI4-F1
#
_entry.id   AF-A0A6P0MNI4-F1
#
_cell.length_a   1.000
_cell.length_b   1.000
_cell.length_c   1.000
_cell.angle_alpha   90.00
_cell.angle_beta   90.00
_cell.angle_gamma   90.00
#
_symmetry.space_group_name_H-M   'P 1'
#
loop_
_entity.id
_entity.type
_entity.pdbx_description
1 polymer ?
#
loop_
_entity_poly.entity_id
_entity_poly.type
_entity_poly.pdbx_seq_one_letter_code
_entity_poly.pdbx_strand_id
1 'polypeptide(L)'
;MILECVSPTTICSCLCLKFMSETSSDIFDWSEVWYPVHFVQDIDQTKPTRFVLLEQPLVIWWQEKTQQWIVFSDRCPHRLAPLSEGRITEDGCLECPYHGWAFTETGSCDRIPFQAENGTAHTHPRATARTYPSQVAQGILFVYAGKPENATIQPLPIVSPLEENVEEWVMVDVFRDIPYDVTTLLENVLDTSHVSFTHHPRVGNRANAKDFLLEVSAVDKSGFTGFWEEGPRRGKLGSQKTTFVAPGLMWHDIAESPFGQVMTVVYATPITKGKCRTLVRLPFRFKSAIPRLAFKVTPRWYAHLNQMSILEDDQIFLHLQERAIANTDASYTKTCYLPTRSDQFVIAYRKWVETYGEPFPHQVFAPAETNRDVLLERYHSHTKNCRSCQTAWKRIQKLKKLVAIAILLLWIALPLGTIYQLSFWRIWAIAGVIPIMAGVCWKLHQLEHRFLEGEYPPTRNT
;
A
#
# COMPACT_ATOMS: atom_id res chain seq x y z
N MET A 1 8.28 29.29 -63.46
CA MET A 1 9.17 28.25 -62.91
C MET A 1 10.04 28.96 -61.88
N ILE A 2 9.82 28.62 -60.60
CA ILE A 2 10.55 29.04 -59.39
C ILE A 2 10.36 30.51 -58.94
N LEU A 3 9.73 30.61 -57.77
CA LEU A 3 9.39 31.80 -56.98
C LEU A 3 10.56 32.22 -56.07
N GLU A 4 10.70 33.53 -55.89
CA GLU A 4 11.47 34.21 -54.82
C GLU A 4 10.71 34.21 -53.47
N CYS A 5 11.46 34.33 -52.37
CA CYS A 5 11.17 35.11 -51.13
C CYS A 5 12.24 34.72 -50.07
N VAL A 6 13.17 35.56 -49.61
CA VAL A 6 13.10 36.81 -48.84
C VAL A 6 12.45 36.65 -47.46
N SER A 7 13.27 36.64 -46.40
CA SER A 7 12.95 37.04 -45.01
C SER A 7 13.01 38.59 -44.89
N PRO A 8 12.51 39.32 -43.85
CA PRO A 8 12.40 38.94 -42.43
C PRO A 8 11.30 39.63 -41.55
N THR A 9 11.28 39.29 -40.25
CA THR A 9 10.90 40.08 -39.04
C THR A 9 9.43 40.40 -38.65
N THR A 10 9.08 39.93 -37.42
CA THR A 10 8.36 40.58 -36.29
C THR A 10 6.82 40.72 -36.32
N ILE A 11 6.22 40.62 -35.11
CA ILE A 11 4.80 40.76 -34.68
C ILE A 11 4.08 39.39 -34.66
N CYS A 12 3.75 38.78 -33.51
CA CYS A 12 2.79 39.28 -32.52
C CYS A 12 2.97 38.56 -31.17
N SER A 13 3.60 39.22 -30.19
CA SER A 13 3.75 38.77 -28.80
C SER A 13 2.65 39.33 -27.91
N CYS A 14 1.37 39.13 -28.26
CA CYS A 14 0.25 39.68 -27.47
C CYS A 14 -1.07 38.87 -27.48
N LEU A 15 -1.06 37.57 -27.86
CA LEU A 15 -2.29 36.77 -27.94
C LEU A 15 -2.29 35.43 -27.20
N CYS A 16 -1.25 35.11 -26.41
CA CYS A 16 -1.19 33.87 -25.62
C CYS A 16 -1.56 34.04 -24.14
N LEU A 17 -2.02 35.22 -23.71
CA LEU A 17 -2.30 35.54 -22.29
C LEU A 17 -3.80 35.77 -21.98
N LYS A 18 -4.71 35.37 -22.88
CA LYS A 18 -6.16 35.61 -22.70
C LYS A 18 -7.07 34.38 -22.87
N PHE A 19 -6.51 33.18 -22.70
CA PHE A 19 -7.31 31.94 -22.57
C PHE A 19 -6.90 31.11 -21.34
N MET A 20 -6.68 31.77 -20.19
CA MET A 20 -6.47 31.09 -18.90
C MET A 20 -7.28 31.74 -17.77
N SER A 21 -8.53 32.10 -18.02
CA SER A 21 -9.41 32.57 -16.94
C SER A 21 -10.88 32.24 -17.16
N GLU A 22 -11.18 31.01 -17.57
CA GLU A 22 -12.49 30.40 -17.34
C GLU A 22 -12.30 29.30 -16.29
N THR A 23 -12.59 29.68 -15.04
CA THR A 23 -12.83 28.87 -13.83
C THR A 23 -12.57 27.35 -13.93
N SER A 24 -11.42 26.87 -13.46
CA SER A 24 -11.14 25.45 -13.23
C SER A 24 -11.82 24.91 -11.96
N SER A 25 -13.11 25.19 -11.74
CA SER A 25 -13.82 24.77 -10.51
C SER A 25 -13.97 23.25 -10.40
N ASP A 26 -13.89 22.54 -11.52
CA ASP A 26 -14.29 21.14 -11.57
C ASP A 26 -13.14 20.18 -11.23
N ILE A 27 -11.88 20.49 -11.56
CA ILE A 27 -10.73 19.60 -11.28
C ILE A 27 -10.61 19.27 -9.78
N PHE A 28 -10.36 18.01 -9.46
CA PHE A 28 -10.11 17.54 -8.09
C PHE A 28 -8.73 17.99 -7.61
N ASP A 29 -8.68 18.63 -6.46
CA ASP A 29 -7.41 19.00 -5.84
C ASP A 29 -6.85 17.82 -5.05
N TRP A 30 -5.93 17.07 -5.67
CA TRP A 30 -5.25 15.94 -5.06
C TRP A 30 -4.35 16.34 -3.88
N SER A 31 -4.04 17.63 -3.68
CA SER A 31 -3.25 18.07 -2.53
C SER A 31 -4.12 18.36 -1.31
N GLU A 32 -5.34 18.86 -1.49
CA GLU A 32 -6.19 19.35 -0.39
C GLU A 32 -7.05 18.26 0.27
N VAL A 33 -6.50 17.05 0.46
CA VAL A 33 -7.20 15.90 1.05
C VAL A 33 -6.33 15.06 2.00
N TRP A 34 -7.00 14.24 2.81
CA TRP A 34 -6.37 13.28 3.72
C TRP A 34 -6.05 11.95 3.02
N TYR A 35 -4.80 11.51 3.14
CA TYR A 35 -4.34 10.23 2.59
C TYR A 35 -4.01 9.22 3.68
N PRO A 36 -4.52 7.99 3.61
CA PRO A 36 -4.08 6.90 4.47
C PRO A 36 -2.68 6.45 4.04
N VAL A 37 -1.72 6.46 4.96
CA VAL A 37 -0.31 6.12 4.64
C VAL A 37 0.16 4.81 5.26
N HIS A 38 -0.43 4.43 6.40
CA HIS A 38 0.00 3.25 7.15
C HIS A 38 -1.04 2.76 8.16
N PHE A 39 -1.08 1.46 8.46
CA PHE A 39 -1.72 0.96 9.68
C PHE A 39 -0.83 1.21 10.89
N VAL A 40 -1.35 1.84 11.95
CA VAL A 40 -0.55 2.24 13.12
C VAL A 40 0.09 1.05 13.84
N GLN A 41 -0.61 -0.10 13.84
CA GLN A 41 -0.15 -1.35 14.42
C GLN A 41 1.11 -1.94 13.75
N ASP A 42 1.46 -1.47 12.55
CA ASP A 42 2.61 -1.93 11.79
C ASP A 42 3.78 -0.95 11.76
N ILE A 43 3.61 0.25 12.32
CA ILE A 43 4.69 1.22 12.45
C ILE A 43 5.50 0.90 13.71
N ASP A 44 6.82 0.98 13.60
CA ASP A 44 7.73 0.78 14.73
C ASP A 44 7.90 2.11 15.49
N GLN A 45 7.34 2.19 16.70
CA GLN A 45 7.40 3.41 17.52
C GLN A 45 8.83 3.79 17.94
N THR A 46 9.79 2.86 17.90
CA THR A 46 11.15 3.13 18.40
C THR A 46 12.07 3.79 17.37
N LYS A 47 11.60 4.01 16.14
CA LYS A 47 12.43 4.57 15.07
C LYS A 47 11.61 5.36 14.04
N PRO A 48 12.23 6.31 13.35
CA PRO A 48 11.60 6.98 12.21
C PRO A 48 11.28 5.99 11.07
N THR A 49 10.18 6.23 10.37
CA THR A 49 9.71 5.43 9.23
C THR A 49 9.55 6.33 8.02
N ARG A 50 10.14 5.94 6.89
CA ARG A 50 10.02 6.68 5.63
C ARG A 50 8.75 6.34 4.88
N PHE A 51 8.10 7.34 4.28
CA PHE A 51 7.06 7.17 3.28
C PHE A 51 7.23 8.22 2.15
N VAL A 52 6.55 8.05 1.03
CA VAL A 52 6.50 9.07 -0.04
C VAL A 52 5.04 9.24 -0.42
N LEU A 53 4.54 10.48 -0.37
CA LEU A 53 3.17 10.86 -0.69
C LEU A 53 3.20 11.95 -1.75
N LEU A 54 2.57 11.74 -2.91
CA LEU A 54 2.60 12.72 -4.00
C LEU A 54 4.02 13.21 -4.31
N GLU A 55 4.96 12.27 -4.41
CA GLU A 55 6.41 12.47 -4.61
C GLU A 55 7.14 13.21 -3.48
N GLN A 56 6.43 13.66 -2.45
CA GLN A 56 7.04 14.29 -1.29
C GLN A 56 7.53 13.21 -0.33
N PRO A 57 8.85 13.17 -0.03
CA PRO A 57 9.36 12.21 0.94
C PRO A 57 8.99 12.69 2.35
N LEU A 58 8.44 11.78 3.15
CA LEU A 58 7.92 12.00 4.49
C LEU A 58 8.64 11.11 5.51
N VAL A 59 8.83 11.63 6.71
CA VAL A 59 9.28 10.87 7.88
C VAL A 59 8.14 10.83 8.90
N ILE A 60 7.79 9.62 9.31
CA ILE A 60 6.77 9.32 10.32
C ILE A 60 7.51 8.84 11.57
N TRP A 61 7.24 9.44 12.73
CA TRP A 61 7.87 9.03 13.99
C TRP A 61 6.90 9.18 15.17
N TRP A 62 7.19 8.48 16.26
CA TRP A 62 6.33 8.46 17.44
C TRP A 62 6.81 9.47 18.48
N GLN A 63 5.92 10.36 18.91
CA GLN A 63 6.16 11.26 20.04
C GLN A 63 5.55 10.66 21.31
N GLU A 64 6.40 10.14 22.19
CA GLU A 64 5.99 9.46 23.42
C GLU A 64 5.25 10.39 24.39
N LYS A 65 5.65 11.67 24.49
CA LYS A 65 5.02 12.61 25.44
C LYS A 65 3.57 12.94 25.07
N THR A 66 3.28 13.07 23.78
CA THR A 66 1.94 13.40 23.28
C THR A 66 1.14 12.17 22.86
N GLN A 67 1.78 10.99 22.81
CA GLN A 67 1.20 9.74 22.30
C GLN A 67 0.63 9.89 20.89
N GLN A 68 1.38 10.59 20.02
CA GLN A 68 0.96 10.90 18.65
C GLN A 68 2.01 10.49 17.62
N TRP A 69 1.54 10.10 16.44
CA TRP A 69 2.38 10.01 15.25
C TRP A 69 2.57 11.40 14.67
N ILE A 70 3.83 11.76 14.42
CA ILE A 70 4.23 13.04 13.86
C ILE A 70 4.81 12.81 12.47
N VAL A 71 4.49 13.70 11.54
CA VAL A 71 4.91 13.59 10.14
C VAL A 71 5.60 14.86 9.66
N PHE A 72 6.86 14.73 9.26
CA PHE A 72 7.64 15.83 8.65
C PHE A 72 7.98 15.52 7.19
N SER A 73 8.42 16.55 6.48
CA SER A 73 9.22 16.33 5.27
C SER A 73 10.49 15.58 5.65
N ASP A 74 10.83 14.53 4.90
CA ASP A 74 12.02 13.72 5.13
C ASP A 74 13.30 14.41 4.61
N ARG A 75 13.49 15.66 5.02
CA ARG A 75 14.58 16.53 4.60
C ARG A 75 14.97 17.44 5.75
N CYS A 76 16.17 17.23 6.29
CA CYS A 76 16.71 18.12 7.30
C CYS A 76 16.93 19.53 6.70
N PRO A 77 16.43 20.62 7.31
CA PRO A 77 16.57 21.96 6.77
C PRO A 77 18.02 22.45 6.70
N HIS A 78 18.95 21.79 7.41
CA HIS A 78 20.38 22.13 7.36
C HIS A 78 21.00 21.78 5.98
N ARG A 79 20.95 20.51 5.56
CA ARG A 79 21.59 20.02 4.32
C ARG A 79 20.84 18.89 3.62
N LEU A 80 19.52 18.84 3.80
CA LEU A 80 18.59 17.93 3.13
C LEU A 80 18.83 16.43 3.37
N ALA A 81 19.60 16.06 4.40
CA ALA A 81 19.74 14.67 4.81
C ALA A 81 18.36 14.09 5.20
N PRO A 82 18.07 12.82 4.84
CA PRO A 82 16.81 12.19 5.22
C PRO A 82 16.75 12.04 6.73
N LEU A 83 15.69 12.59 7.33
CA LEU A 83 15.45 12.50 8.77
C LEU A 83 14.99 11.09 9.16
N SER A 84 14.45 10.33 8.22
CA SER A 84 14.01 8.94 8.38
C SER A 84 15.16 7.95 8.63
N GLU A 85 16.39 8.31 8.27
CA GLU A 85 17.61 7.58 8.62
C GLU A 85 18.17 7.98 10.01
N GLY A 86 17.48 8.90 10.69
CA GLY A 86 17.82 9.38 12.03
C GLY A 86 17.35 8.48 13.16
N ARG A 87 17.20 9.06 14.33
CA ARG A 87 16.69 8.38 15.53
C ARG A 87 15.74 9.28 16.32
N ILE A 88 14.96 8.66 17.19
CA ILE A 88 14.21 9.34 18.25
C ILE A 88 15.11 9.35 19.47
N THR A 89 15.41 10.53 20.01
CA THR A 89 16.27 10.69 21.19
C THR A 89 15.50 10.43 22.48
N GLU A 90 16.21 10.20 23.59
CA GLU A 90 15.61 9.89 24.90
C GLU A 90 14.68 11.01 25.43
N ASP A 91 14.96 12.26 25.05
CA ASP A 91 14.14 13.44 25.35
C ASP A 91 12.91 13.60 24.41
N GLY A 92 12.76 12.72 23.41
CA GLY A 92 11.61 12.66 22.52
C GLY A 92 11.71 13.56 21.28
N CYS A 93 12.92 13.91 20.82
CA CYS A 93 13.11 14.67 19.58
C CYS A 93 13.48 13.76 18.41
N LEU A 94 13.15 14.20 17.19
CA LEU A 94 13.68 13.59 15.97
C LEU A 94 15.07 14.16 15.67
N GLU A 95 16.10 13.32 15.73
CA GLU A 95 17.48 13.73 15.51
C GLU A 95 17.98 13.32 14.12
N CYS A 96 18.48 14.30 13.37
CA CYS A 96 19.08 14.11 12.06
C CYS A 96 20.39 13.30 12.17
N PRO A 97 20.57 12.26 11.34
CA PRO A 97 21.74 11.37 11.43
C PRO A 97 23.04 12.05 10.98
N TYR A 98 22.96 13.18 10.28
CA TYR A 98 24.15 13.79 9.69
C TYR A 98 24.90 14.70 10.68
N HIS A 99 24.21 15.64 11.33
CA HIS A 99 24.85 16.62 12.21
C HIS A 99 24.15 16.76 13.57
N GLY A 100 23.26 15.83 13.92
CA GLY A 100 22.60 15.80 15.23
C GLY A 100 21.63 16.94 15.50
N TRP A 101 21.15 17.64 14.46
CA TRP A 101 20.07 18.63 14.64
C TRP A 101 18.82 17.89 15.11
N ALA A 102 18.26 18.31 16.24
CA ALA A 102 17.10 17.70 16.85
C ALA A 102 15.87 18.59 16.71
N PHE A 103 14.72 17.99 16.39
CA PHE A 103 13.46 18.67 16.16
C PHE A 103 12.38 18.15 17.11
N THR A 104 11.62 19.07 17.69
CA THR A 104 10.41 18.77 18.47
C THR A 104 9.26 18.37 17.54
N GLU A 105 8.12 17.92 18.09
CA GLU A 105 6.92 17.53 17.33
C GLU A 105 6.31 18.64 16.47
N THR A 106 6.57 19.91 16.79
CA THR A 106 6.10 21.06 16.00
C THR A 106 7.01 21.38 14.81
N GLY A 107 8.13 20.66 14.68
CA GLY A 107 9.18 20.91 13.70
C GLY A 107 10.21 21.95 14.15
N SER A 108 10.02 22.62 15.28
CA SER A 108 11.00 23.57 15.83
C SER A 108 12.31 22.86 16.15
N CYS A 109 13.43 23.47 15.77
CA CYS A 109 14.75 22.97 16.12
C CYS A 109 15.04 23.21 17.59
N ASP A 110 15.13 22.13 18.35
CA ASP A 110 15.46 22.14 19.77
C ASP A 110 16.96 22.36 19.99
N ARG A 111 17.77 21.62 19.22
CA ARG A 111 19.21 21.52 19.47
C ARG A 111 20.02 21.49 18.18
N ILE A 112 21.07 22.31 18.16
CA ILE A 112 22.15 22.29 17.16
C ILE A 112 23.46 22.00 17.91
N PRO A 113 24.03 20.78 17.84
CA PRO A 113 25.14 20.38 18.71
C PRO A 113 26.40 21.26 18.62
N PHE A 114 26.69 21.81 17.44
CA PHE A 114 27.88 22.63 17.19
C PHE A 114 27.60 24.14 17.21
N GLN A 115 26.46 24.55 17.76
CA GLN A 115 26.16 25.96 17.99
C GLN A 115 26.93 26.45 19.23
N ALA A 116 27.42 27.69 19.21
CA ALA A 116 27.97 28.32 20.42
C ALA A 116 26.90 28.40 21.53
N GLU A 117 27.34 28.39 22.79
CA GLU A 117 26.48 28.38 23.99
C GLU A 117 25.44 29.51 23.99
N ASN A 118 25.84 30.71 23.52
CA ASN A 118 24.95 31.88 23.42
C ASN A 118 24.38 32.08 22.00
N GLY A 119 24.46 31.07 21.14
CA GLY A 119 23.91 31.14 19.78
C GLY A 119 22.38 31.04 19.77
N THR A 120 21.76 31.55 18.71
CA THR A 120 20.30 31.52 18.50
C THR A 120 19.92 30.91 17.14
N ALA A 121 20.83 30.18 16.50
CA ALA A 121 20.58 29.61 15.17
C ALA A 121 19.39 28.62 15.16
N HIS A 122 19.21 27.86 16.24
CA HIS A 122 18.09 26.94 16.42
C HIS A 122 16.71 27.64 16.45
N THR A 123 16.64 28.91 16.86
CA THR A 123 15.39 29.68 16.89
C THR A 123 15.04 30.33 15.54
N HIS A 124 15.93 30.25 14.56
CA HIS A 124 15.70 30.87 13.25
C HIS A 124 14.63 30.10 12.48
N PRO A 125 13.68 30.75 11.76
CA PRO A 125 12.61 30.04 11.02
C PRO A 125 13.11 29.01 10.00
N ARG A 126 14.28 29.25 9.40
CA ARG A 126 14.95 28.29 8.49
C ARG A 126 15.54 27.06 9.18
N ALA A 127 15.59 27.03 10.52
CA ALA A 127 15.95 25.85 11.27
C ALA A 127 14.75 24.93 11.51
N THR A 128 13.53 25.34 11.18
CA THR A 128 12.32 24.53 11.39
C THR A 128 12.15 23.47 10.31
N ALA A 129 11.87 22.23 10.71
CA ALA A 129 11.46 21.16 9.81
C ALA A 129 10.01 21.37 9.36
N ARG A 130 9.71 21.15 8.07
CA ARG A 130 8.35 21.24 7.56
C ARG A 130 7.51 20.09 8.11
N THR A 131 6.38 20.41 8.73
CA THR A 131 5.43 19.44 9.29
C THR A 131 4.22 19.24 8.36
N TYR A 132 3.54 18.10 8.51
CA TYR A 132 2.29 17.77 7.84
C TYR A 132 1.24 17.42 8.89
N PRO A 133 0.00 17.93 8.81
CA PRO A 133 -1.08 17.47 9.67
C PRO A 133 -1.26 15.96 9.52
N SER A 134 -1.39 15.28 10.65
CA SER A 134 -1.57 13.84 10.69
C SER A 134 -2.55 13.45 11.78
N GLN A 135 -3.40 12.47 11.49
CA GLN A 135 -4.44 12.01 12.40
C GLN A 135 -4.59 10.50 12.32
N VAL A 136 -4.86 9.87 13.46
CA VAL A 136 -5.20 8.44 13.50
C VAL A 136 -6.72 8.28 13.56
N ALA A 137 -7.27 7.49 12.65
CA ALA A 137 -8.66 7.06 12.69
C ALA A 137 -8.77 5.62 12.18
N GLN A 138 -9.67 4.82 12.78
CA GLN A 138 -9.87 3.41 12.41
C GLN A 138 -8.57 2.57 12.37
N GLY A 139 -7.57 2.87 13.20
CA GLY A 139 -6.27 2.18 13.21
C GLY A 139 -5.34 2.54 12.03
N ILE A 140 -5.66 3.58 11.26
CA ILE A 140 -4.89 4.07 10.12
C ILE A 140 -4.32 5.45 10.45
N LEU A 141 -3.06 5.67 10.10
CA LEU A 141 -2.45 6.98 10.07
C LEU A 141 -2.80 7.68 8.76
N PHE A 142 -3.49 8.81 8.86
CA PHE A 142 -3.79 9.72 7.76
C PHE A 142 -2.84 10.92 7.79
N VAL A 143 -2.46 11.40 6.60
CA VAL A 143 -1.62 12.58 6.40
C VAL A 143 -2.34 13.52 5.45
N TYR A 144 -2.43 14.79 5.83
CA TYR A 144 -2.97 15.85 4.97
C TYR A 144 -1.85 16.41 4.10
N ALA A 145 -2.01 16.36 2.78
CA ALA A 145 -0.96 16.79 1.85
C ALA A 145 -0.97 18.30 1.54
N GLY A 146 -2.09 18.97 1.81
CA GLY A 146 -2.36 20.34 1.40
C GLY A 146 -1.87 21.37 2.40
N LYS A 147 -2.51 22.53 2.42
CA LYS A 147 -2.23 23.59 3.37
C LYS A 147 -2.66 23.21 4.78
N PRO A 148 -1.77 23.24 5.79
CA PRO A 148 -2.11 22.79 7.15
C PRO A 148 -3.37 23.42 7.75
N GLU A 149 -3.64 24.69 7.45
CA GLU A 149 -4.82 25.43 7.90
C GLU A 149 -6.15 24.87 7.38
N ASN A 150 -6.14 24.14 6.26
CA ASN A 150 -7.34 23.56 5.66
C ASN A 150 -7.66 22.16 6.21
N ALA A 151 -6.70 21.51 6.88
CA ALA A 151 -6.85 20.13 7.33
C ALA A 151 -8.06 19.92 8.27
N THR A 152 -8.38 20.91 9.11
CA THR A 152 -9.47 20.82 10.10
C THR A 152 -10.86 20.86 9.49
N ILE A 153 -11.02 21.40 8.28
CA ILE A 153 -12.32 21.48 7.58
C ILE A 153 -12.51 20.35 6.56
N GLN A 154 -11.47 19.56 6.28
CA GLN A 154 -11.53 18.44 5.36
C GLN A 154 -11.88 17.14 6.10
N PRO A 155 -12.87 16.37 5.62
CA PRO A 155 -13.25 15.12 6.26
C PRO A 155 -12.17 14.05 6.07
N LEU A 156 -11.96 13.24 7.10
CA LEU A 156 -11.19 12.00 6.95
C LEU A 156 -12.00 10.98 6.14
N PRO A 157 -11.38 10.25 5.19
CA PRO A 157 -12.06 9.22 4.43
C PRO A 157 -12.19 7.92 5.26
N ILE A 158 -13.03 7.96 6.28
CA ILE A 158 -13.37 6.80 7.13
C ILE A 158 -14.52 6.01 6.51
N VAL A 159 -14.60 4.72 6.83
CA VAL A 159 -15.73 3.86 6.42
C VAL A 159 -16.72 3.82 7.56
N SER A 160 -17.79 4.61 7.47
CA SER A 160 -18.75 4.81 8.57
C SER A 160 -19.34 3.51 9.14
N PRO A 161 -19.71 2.48 8.33
CA PRO A 161 -20.20 1.20 8.87
C PRO A 161 -19.23 0.48 9.83
N LEU A 162 -17.93 0.79 9.78
CA LEU A 162 -16.94 0.18 10.68
C LEU A 162 -16.90 0.84 12.07
N GLU A 163 -17.52 2.01 12.25
CA GLU A 163 -17.69 2.64 13.57
C GLU A 163 -18.83 2.00 14.37
N GLU A 164 -19.73 1.29 13.69
CA GLU A 164 -20.86 0.62 14.33
C GLU A 164 -20.44 -0.73 14.89
N ASN A 165 -20.63 -0.93 16.19
CA ASN A 165 -20.32 -2.18 16.90
C ASN A 165 -18.87 -2.66 16.64
N VAL A 166 -17.90 -1.76 16.78
CA VAL A 166 -16.47 -1.98 16.48
C VAL A 166 -15.94 -3.33 16.98
N GLU A 167 -16.32 -3.72 18.20
CA GLU A 167 -15.88 -4.97 18.86
C GLU A 167 -16.37 -6.25 18.17
N GLU A 168 -17.37 -6.17 17.30
CA GLU A 168 -17.87 -7.32 16.54
C GLU A 168 -17.07 -7.59 15.26
N TRP A 169 -16.34 -6.59 14.77
CA TRP A 169 -15.54 -6.70 13.56
C TRP A 169 -14.24 -7.45 13.80
N VAL A 170 -14.02 -8.48 13.00
CA VAL A 170 -12.71 -9.10 12.84
C VAL A 170 -12.04 -8.47 11.63
N MET A 171 -10.89 -7.85 11.83
CA MET A 171 -10.19 -7.09 10.79
C MET A 171 -8.97 -7.86 10.29
N VAL A 172 -8.88 -8.04 8.97
CA VAL A 172 -7.62 -8.40 8.30
C VAL A 172 -7.15 -7.22 7.49
N ASP A 173 -6.12 -6.55 8.00
CA ASP A 173 -5.53 -5.36 7.39
C ASP A 173 -4.17 -5.72 6.76
N VAL A 174 -3.92 -5.30 5.53
CA VAL A 174 -2.63 -5.43 4.85
C VAL A 174 -2.40 -4.23 3.95
N PHE A 175 -1.15 -3.77 3.84
CA PHE A 175 -0.78 -2.75 2.86
C PHE A 175 0.31 -3.28 1.94
N ARG A 176 0.42 -2.72 0.73
CA ARG A 176 1.52 -3.02 -0.18
C ARG A 176 1.77 -1.82 -1.09
N ASP A 177 3.04 -1.53 -1.37
CA ASP A 177 3.36 -0.66 -2.50
C ASP A 177 3.21 -1.46 -3.80
N ILE A 178 2.58 -0.85 -4.78
CA ILE A 178 2.17 -1.49 -6.02
C ILE A 178 2.77 -0.71 -7.21
N PRO A 179 3.33 -1.38 -8.22
CA PRO A 179 4.08 -0.76 -9.30
C PRO A 179 3.19 -0.21 -10.43
N TYR A 180 2.08 0.44 -10.07
CA TYR A 180 1.22 1.17 -11.01
C TYR A 180 0.45 2.29 -10.33
N ASP A 181 -0.18 3.15 -11.14
CA ASP A 181 -0.89 4.34 -10.67
C ASP A 181 -2.11 4.01 -9.81
N VAL A 182 -2.46 4.99 -8.95
CA VAL A 182 -3.64 4.94 -8.09
C VAL A 182 -4.93 4.75 -8.88
N THR A 183 -5.00 5.33 -10.09
CA THR A 183 -6.15 5.24 -11.00
C THR A 183 -6.28 3.85 -11.60
N THR A 184 -5.16 3.23 -12.00
CA THR A 184 -5.11 1.83 -12.46
C THR A 184 -5.57 0.88 -11.35
N LEU A 185 -5.12 1.10 -10.11
CA LEU A 185 -5.56 0.30 -8.97
C LEU A 185 -7.07 0.44 -8.73
N LEU A 186 -7.60 1.65 -8.59
CA LEU A 186 -9.02 1.84 -8.28
C LEU A 186 -9.94 1.32 -9.39
N GLU A 187 -9.57 1.50 -10.66
CA GLU A 187 -10.27 0.87 -11.78
C GLU A 187 -10.32 -0.65 -11.61
N ASN A 188 -9.18 -1.29 -11.36
CA ASN A 188 -9.11 -2.73 -11.20
C ASN A 188 -9.96 -3.23 -10.03
N VAL A 189 -9.93 -2.57 -8.87
CA VAL A 189 -10.72 -3.02 -7.72
C VAL A 189 -12.23 -2.79 -7.95
N LEU A 190 -12.61 -1.78 -8.74
CA LEU A 190 -14.00 -1.53 -9.14
C LEU A 190 -14.51 -2.51 -10.22
N ASP A 191 -13.61 -3.06 -11.03
CA ASP A 191 -13.92 -4.08 -12.02
C ASP A 191 -14.08 -5.45 -11.35
N THR A 192 -15.28 -5.96 -11.17
CA THR A 192 -15.44 -7.32 -10.62
C THR A 192 -15.35 -8.42 -11.66
N SER A 193 -15.32 -8.10 -12.95
CA SER A 193 -15.35 -9.09 -14.02
C SER A 193 -14.06 -9.92 -14.04
N HIS A 194 -12.91 -9.30 -13.77
CA HIS A 194 -11.62 -9.98 -13.72
C HIS A 194 -11.52 -10.98 -12.57
N VAL A 195 -12.28 -10.80 -11.47
CA VAL A 195 -12.14 -11.61 -10.24
C VAL A 195 -12.30 -13.10 -10.51
N SER A 196 -13.22 -13.49 -11.39
CA SER A 196 -13.45 -14.90 -11.73
C SER A 196 -12.29 -15.52 -12.52
N PHE A 197 -11.50 -14.71 -13.22
CA PHE A 197 -10.44 -15.14 -14.13
C PHE A 197 -9.05 -14.96 -13.53
N THR A 198 -8.68 -13.74 -13.14
CA THR A 198 -7.32 -13.46 -12.64
C THR A 198 -7.06 -14.19 -11.33
N HIS A 199 -8.02 -14.20 -10.41
CA HIS A 199 -7.83 -14.80 -9.10
C HIS A 199 -8.22 -16.28 -9.03
N HIS A 200 -8.34 -16.97 -10.16
CA HIS A 200 -8.57 -18.41 -10.19
C HIS A 200 -7.25 -19.18 -9.97
N PRO A 201 -7.20 -20.22 -9.11
CA PRO A 201 -8.27 -20.78 -8.27
C PRO A 201 -8.25 -20.28 -6.81
N ARG A 202 -7.62 -19.14 -6.50
CA ARG A 202 -7.46 -18.63 -5.13
C ARG A 202 -8.78 -18.12 -4.54
N VAL A 203 -9.26 -16.96 -5.01
CA VAL A 203 -10.51 -16.33 -4.53
C VAL A 203 -11.60 -16.24 -5.61
N GLY A 204 -11.21 -16.48 -6.87
CA GLY A 204 -12.07 -16.53 -8.03
C GLY A 204 -12.32 -17.96 -8.53
N ASN A 205 -13.43 -18.13 -9.25
CA ASN A 205 -13.70 -19.34 -10.00
C ASN A 205 -14.26 -18.98 -11.37
N ARG A 206 -13.55 -19.36 -12.44
CA ARG A 206 -13.93 -19.06 -13.83
C ARG A 206 -15.32 -19.55 -14.18
N ALA A 207 -15.77 -20.65 -13.57
CA ALA A 207 -17.13 -21.17 -13.76
C ALA A 207 -18.22 -20.22 -13.21
N ASN A 208 -17.88 -19.29 -12.32
CA ASN A 208 -18.83 -18.30 -11.81
C ASN A 208 -19.04 -17.10 -12.74
N ALA A 209 -18.23 -16.95 -13.81
CA ALA A 209 -18.38 -15.86 -14.76
C ALA A 209 -19.80 -15.88 -15.36
N LYS A 210 -20.49 -14.74 -15.24
CA LYS A 210 -21.82 -14.49 -15.76
C LYS A 210 -22.01 -12.99 -15.98
N ASP A 211 -23.08 -12.62 -16.67
CA ASP A 211 -23.55 -11.25 -16.67
C ASP A 211 -24.10 -10.85 -15.30
N PHE A 212 -23.98 -9.56 -14.99
CA PHE A 212 -24.54 -8.96 -13.79
C PHE A 212 -24.95 -7.52 -14.10
N LEU A 213 -26.07 -7.09 -13.51
CA LEU A 213 -26.57 -5.73 -13.65
C LEU A 213 -25.94 -4.84 -12.59
N LEU A 214 -25.38 -3.74 -13.06
CA LEU A 214 -24.75 -2.71 -12.24
C LEU A 214 -25.53 -1.42 -12.35
N GLU A 215 -26.08 -0.98 -11.22
CA GLU A 215 -26.68 0.33 -11.11
C GLU A 215 -25.70 1.28 -10.45
N VAL A 216 -25.27 2.31 -11.19
CA VAL A 216 -24.37 3.34 -10.68
C VAL A 216 -25.19 4.61 -10.44
N SER A 217 -24.97 5.25 -9.29
CA SER A 217 -25.55 6.57 -9.01
C SER A 217 -24.96 7.64 -9.95
N ALA A 218 -25.43 8.89 -9.82
CA ALA A 218 -24.73 10.00 -10.43
C ALA A 218 -23.26 10.02 -9.98
N VAL A 219 -22.37 10.33 -10.92
CA VAL A 219 -20.93 10.52 -10.67
C VAL A 219 -20.70 11.98 -10.33
N ASP A 220 -20.14 12.22 -9.15
CA ASP A 220 -19.83 13.55 -8.65
C ASP A 220 -18.34 13.68 -8.25
N LYS A 221 -17.91 14.89 -7.90
CA LYS A 221 -16.52 15.18 -7.53
C LYS A 221 -16.05 14.42 -6.30
N SER A 222 -16.97 14.11 -5.38
CA SER A 222 -16.71 13.34 -4.15
C SER A 222 -16.77 11.83 -4.35
N GLY A 223 -17.30 11.33 -5.47
CA GLY A 223 -17.30 9.93 -5.86
C GLY A 223 -18.63 9.47 -6.44
N PHE A 224 -18.98 8.20 -6.19
CA PHE A 224 -20.26 7.61 -6.57
C PHE A 224 -20.55 6.35 -5.76
N THR A 225 -21.78 5.88 -5.82
CA THR A 225 -22.20 4.59 -5.28
C THR A 225 -22.71 3.69 -6.39
N GLY A 226 -22.78 2.40 -6.13
CA GLY A 226 -23.58 1.52 -6.95
C GLY A 226 -24.04 0.28 -6.24
N PHE A 227 -24.97 -0.40 -6.88
CA PHE A 227 -25.70 -1.52 -6.31
C PHE A 227 -25.69 -2.71 -7.26
N TRP A 228 -25.63 -3.90 -6.65
CA TRP A 228 -25.68 -5.19 -7.31
C TRP A 228 -26.77 -5.98 -6.63
N GLU A 229 -27.77 -6.42 -7.39
CA GLU A 229 -28.81 -7.31 -6.85
C GLU A 229 -28.22 -8.69 -6.51
N GLU A 230 -27.37 -9.21 -7.40
CA GLU A 230 -26.65 -10.46 -7.21
C GLU A 230 -25.15 -10.26 -7.38
N GLY A 231 -24.38 -10.49 -6.31
CA GLY A 231 -22.92 -10.42 -6.36
C GLY A 231 -22.26 -11.43 -7.34
N PRO A 232 -20.94 -11.30 -7.58
CA PRO A 232 -20.23 -11.99 -8.67
C PRO A 232 -20.13 -13.53 -8.54
N ARG A 233 -20.59 -14.11 -7.43
CA ARG A 233 -20.59 -15.57 -7.17
C ARG A 233 -21.95 -16.22 -7.42
N ARG A 234 -22.60 -15.90 -8.55
CA ARG A 234 -23.93 -16.43 -8.94
C ARG A 234 -24.98 -16.25 -7.81
N GLY A 235 -25.03 -15.08 -7.19
CA GLY A 235 -26.01 -14.77 -6.13
C GLY A 235 -25.73 -15.40 -4.76
N LYS A 236 -24.72 -16.28 -4.62
CA LYS A 236 -24.41 -16.95 -3.34
C LYS A 236 -23.95 -16.02 -2.22
N LEU A 237 -23.58 -14.78 -2.55
CA LEU A 237 -23.13 -13.77 -1.58
C LEU A 237 -24.23 -12.76 -1.23
N GLY A 238 -25.39 -12.80 -1.88
CA GLY A 238 -26.44 -11.78 -1.73
C GLY A 238 -26.17 -10.53 -2.56
N SER A 239 -26.91 -9.46 -2.25
CA SER A 239 -26.72 -8.13 -2.83
C SER A 239 -25.46 -7.47 -2.29
N GLN A 240 -24.92 -6.53 -3.06
CA GLN A 240 -23.69 -5.83 -2.74
C GLN A 240 -23.88 -4.34 -2.96
N LYS A 241 -23.34 -3.52 -2.06
CA LYS A 241 -23.25 -2.08 -2.25
C LYS A 241 -21.78 -1.69 -2.42
N THR A 242 -21.48 -1.00 -3.51
CA THR A 242 -20.16 -0.41 -3.77
C THR A 242 -20.22 1.08 -3.48
N THR A 243 -19.18 1.61 -2.85
CA THR A 243 -19.01 3.06 -2.68
C THR A 243 -17.59 3.43 -3.06
N PHE A 244 -17.45 4.39 -3.97
CA PHE A 244 -16.20 5.08 -4.26
C PHE A 244 -16.27 6.48 -3.63
N VAL A 245 -15.27 6.82 -2.83
CA VAL A 245 -15.07 8.15 -2.26
C VAL A 245 -13.73 8.67 -2.76
N ALA A 246 -13.79 9.83 -3.40
CA ALA A 246 -12.64 10.47 -3.99
C ALA A 246 -11.57 10.85 -2.94
N PRO A 247 -10.28 10.83 -3.31
CA PRO A 247 -9.79 10.34 -4.60
C PRO A 247 -9.38 8.85 -4.56
N GLY A 248 -9.38 8.24 -3.38
CA GLY A 248 -8.57 7.07 -3.07
C GLY A 248 -9.29 5.91 -2.39
N LEU A 249 -10.57 6.03 -2.05
CA LEU A 249 -11.25 5.04 -1.21
C LEU A 249 -12.35 4.33 -1.99
N MET A 250 -12.34 3.01 -1.95
CA MET A 250 -13.45 2.19 -2.42
C MET A 250 -13.79 1.13 -1.37
N TRP A 251 -15.09 0.87 -1.13
CA TRP A 251 -15.48 -0.33 -0.41
C TRP A 251 -16.72 -1.00 -0.96
N HIS A 252 -16.79 -2.31 -0.71
CA HIS A 252 -17.94 -3.15 -0.93
C HIS A 252 -18.50 -3.63 0.41
N ASP A 253 -19.81 -3.56 0.57
CA ASP A 253 -20.53 -4.15 1.69
C ASP A 253 -21.44 -5.29 1.21
N ILE A 254 -21.25 -6.45 1.83
CA ILE A 254 -22.02 -7.68 1.61
C ILE A 254 -22.68 -8.04 2.95
N ALA A 255 -23.82 -7.41 3.22
CA ALA A 255 -24.54 -7.54 4.49
C ALA A 255 -25.04 -8.98 4.76
N GLU A 256 -25.49 -9.68 3.72
CA GLU A 256 -26.23 -10.95 3.85
C GLU A 256 -25.45 -12.19 3.39
N SER A 257 -24.12 -12.21 3.58
CA SER A 257 -23.34 -13.38 3.22
C SER A 257 -23.64 -14.60 4.12
N PRO A 258 -23.48 -15.85 3.62
CA PRO A 258 -23.66 -17.08 4.40
C PRO A 258 -22.83 -17.11 5.70
N PHE A 259 -21.69 -16.44 5.71
CA PHE A 259 -20.74 -16.42 6.83
C PHE A 259 -21.01 -15.28 7.84
N GLY A 260 -21.95 -14.38 7.53
CA GLY A 260 -22.14 -13.09 8.18
C GLY A 260 -21.81 -11.94 7.24
N GLN A 261 -21.75 -10.72 7.79
CA GLN A 261 -21.44 -9.53 6.99
C GLN A 261 -19.95 -9.50 6.66
N VAL A 262 -19.64 -9.23 5.39
CA VAL A 262 -18.26 -9.16 4.88
C VAL A 262 -18.11 -7.87 4.11
N MET A 263 -17.02 -7.16 4.37
CA MET A 263 -16.65 -5.98 3.60
C MET A 263 -15.28 -6.16 2.96
N THR A 264 -15.08 -5.48 1.84
CA THR A 264 -13.75 -5.26 1.26
C THR A 264 -13.57 -3.76 1.17
N VAL A 265 -12.57 -3.23 1.86
CA VAL A 265 -12.21 -1.81 1.83
C VAL A 265 -10.82 -1.69 1.22
N VAL A 266 -10.68 -0.85 0.21
CA VAL A 266 -9.40 -0.56 -0.42
C VAL A 266 -9.18 0.93 -0.43
N TYR A 267 -8.05 1.34 0.13
CA TYR A 267 -7.50 2.67 -0.06
C TYR A 267 -6.34 2.60 -1.05
N ALA A 268 -6.25 3.60 -1.91
CA ALA A 268 -5.23 3.78 -2.91
C ALA A 268 -4.59 5.16 -2.69
N THR A 269 -3.30 5.16 -2.32
CA THR A 269 -2.54 6.37 -1.98
C THR A 269 -1.43 6.59 -3.00
N PRO A 270 -1.40 7.71 -3.73
CA PRO A 270 -0.39 7.98 -4.74
C PRO A 270 1.00 8.19 -4.12
N ILE A 271 2.00 7.46 -4.62
CA ILE A 271 3.41 7.60 -4.20
C ILE A 271 4.17 8.44 -5.22
N THR A 272 4.22 7.99 -6.48
CA THR A 272 4.83 8.66 -7.64
C THR A 272 4.08 8.24 -8.91
N LYS A 273 4.33 8.84 -10.09
CA LYS A 273 3.78 8.31 -11.35
C LYS A 273 4.22 6.86 -11.55
N GLY A 274 3.26 5.98 -11.85
CA GLY A 274 3.42 4.53 -11.97
C GLY A 274 3.63 3.80 -10.64
N LYS A 275 3.30 4.40 -9.49
CA LYS A 275 3.41 3.74 -8.18
C LYS A 275 2.41 4.28 -7.15
N CYS A 276 1.68 3.39 -6.50
CA CYS A 276 0.81 3.72 -5.37
C CYS A 276 1.01 2.77 -4.19
N ARG A 277 0.47 3.13 -3.02
CA ARG A 277 0.28 2.22 -1.89
C ARG A 277 -1.19 1.84 -1.83
N THR A 278 -1.46 0.54 -1.75
CA THR A 278 -2.77 0.03 -1.37
C THR A 278 -2.81 -0.26 0.13
N LEU A 279 -3.89 0.13 0.83
CA LEU A 279 -4.25 -0.40 2.14
C LEU A 279 -5.57 -1.16 1.97
N VAL A 280 -5.51 -2.48 2.14
CA VAL A 280 -6.66 -3.38 2.03
C VAL A 280 -7.10 -3.76 3.43
N ARG A 281 -8.40 -3.63 3.69
CA ARG A 281 -9.05 -4.09 4.91
C ARG A 281 -10.14 -5.06 4.53
N LEU A 282 -10.19 -6.17 5.24
CA LEU A 282 -11.26 -7.16 5.12
C LEU A 282 -11.95 -7.28 6.48
N PRO A 283 -12.97 -6.44 6.75
CA PRO A 283 -13.85 -6.56 7.91
C PRO A 283 -14.79 -7.77 7.78
N PHE A 284 -14.89 -8.57 8.84
CA PHE A 284 -15.83 -9.67 8.94
C PHE A 284 -16.64 -9.59 10.25
N ARG A 285 -17.97 -9.66 10.15
CA ARG A 285 -18.87 -9.92 11.28
C ARG A 285 -19.45 -11.32 11.15
N PHE A 286 -18.78 -12.28 11.79
CA PHE A 286 -19.17 -13.69 11.73
C PHE A 286 -20.44 -13.98 12.54
N LYS A 287 -21.33 -14.81 11.96
CA LYS A 287 -22.49 -15.38 12.66
C LYS A 287 -22.09 -16.41 13.73
N SER A 288 -20.97 -17.10 13.54
CA SER A 288 -20.46 -18.15 14.45
C SER A 288 -19.17 -17.73 15.14
N ALA A 289 -18.97 -18.21 16.37
CA ALA A 289 -17.76 -17.97 17.14
C ALA A 289 -16.53 -18.72 16.60
N ILE A 290 -16.72 -19.83 15.87
CA ILE A 290 -15.60 -20.68 15.41
C ILE A 290 -14.68 -19.95 14.43
N PRO A 291 -15.17 -19.34 13.32
CA PRO A 291 -14.32 -18.54 12.44
C PRO A 291 -13.67 -17.38 13.19
N ARG A 292 -14.42 -16.68 14.04
CA ARG A 292 -13.89 -15.57 14.86
C ARG A 292 -12.68 -16.00 15.69
N LEU A 293 -12.74 -17.16 16.34
CA LEU A 293 -11.64 -17.71 17.11
C LEU A 293 -10.45 -18.10 16.22
N ALA A 294 -10.71 -18.73 15.07
CA ALA A 294 -9.68 -19.12 14.11
C ALA A 294 -8.89 -17.90 13.60
N PHE A 295 -9.57 -16.79 13.28
CA PHE A 295 -8.91 -15.54 12.90
C PHE A 295 -8.08 -14.94 14.04
N LYS A 296 -8.59 -14.99 15.28
CA LYS A 296 -7.89 -14.46 16.46
C LYS A 296 -6.55 -15.16 16.74
N VAL A 297 -6.46 -16.48 16.48
CA VAL A 297 -5.22 -17.25 16.67
C VAL A 297 -4.31 -17.25 15.44
N THR A 298 -4.82 -16.83 14.28
CA THR A 298 -4.02 -16.77 13.06
C THR A 298 -3.05 -15.60 13.15
N PRO A 299 -1.72 -15.82 13.03
CA PRO A 299 -0.77 -14.73 13.06
C PRO A 299 -1.00 -13.74 11.91
N ARG A 300 -1.00 -12.44 12.20
CA ARG A 300 -1.22 -11.38 11.21
C ARG A 300 -0.32 -11.52 9.98
N TRP A 301 0.98 -11.75 10.17
CA TRP A 301 1.93 -11.94 9.07
C TRP A 301 1.53 -13.08 8.13
N TYR A 302 0.90 -14.15 8.64
CA TYR A 302 0.45 -15.26 7.81
C TYR A 302 -0.74 -14.86 6.94
N ALA A 303 -1.70 -14.10 7.51
CA ALA A 303 -2.78 -13.51 6.75
C ALA A 303 -2.25 -12.55 5.68
N HIS A 304 -1.26 -11.69 6.00
CA HIS A 304 -0.65 -10.78 5.03
C HIS A 304 -0.06 -11.54 3.82
N LEU A 305 0.73 -12.60 4.05
CA LEU A 305 1.34 -13.38 2.97
C LEU A 305 0.31 -13.95 1.98
N ASN A 306 -0.89 -14.31 2.47
CA ASN A 306 -1.96 -14.83 1.63
C ASN A 306 -2.70 -13.71 0.89
N GLN A 307 -2.93 -12.57 1.53
CA GLN A 307 -3.58 -11.42 0.88
C GLN A 307 -2.69 -10.77 -0.18
N MET A 308 -1.38 -10.69 0.06
CA MET A 308 -0.43 -10.19 -0.95
C MET A 308 -0.43 -11.04 -2.21
N SER A 309 -0.57 -12.35 -2.10
CA SER A 309 -0.68 -13.23 -3.26
C SER A 309 -1.89 -12.94 -4.14
N ILE A 310 -2.97 -12.38 -3.59
CA ILE A 310 -4.15 -11.97 -4.39
C ILE A 310 -3.81 -10.71 -5.18
N LEU A 311 -3.21 -9.70 -4.54
CA LEU A 311 -2.76 -8.47 -5.20
C LEU A 311 -1.76 -8.75 -6.33
N GLU A 312 -0.93 -9.78 -6.15
CA GLU A 312 0.09 -10.19 -7.13
C GLU A 312 -0.48 -10.89 -8.36
N ASP A 313 -1.71 -11.45 -8.29
CA ASP A 313 -2.34 -12.12 -9.42
C ASP A 313 -2.58 -11.14 -10.60
N ASP A 314 -2.87 -9.86 -10.32
CA ASP A 314 -3.10 -8.82 -11.33
C ASP A 314 -1.84 -8.04 -11.71
N GLN A 315 -0.87 -8.01 -10.80
CA GLN A 315 0.07 -6.91 -10.73
C GLN A 315 0.92 -6.72 -11.99
N ILE A 316 1.43 -7.82 -12.53
CA ILE A 316 2.35 -7.80 -13.67
C ILE A 316 1.66 -7.22 -14.90
N PHE A 317 0.45 -7.67 -15.21
CA PHE A 317 -0.20 -7.19 -16.43
C PHE A 317 -0.80 -5.80 -16.26
N LEU A 318 -1.23 -5.40 -15.06
CA LEU A 318 -1.68 -4.02 -14.82
C LEU A 318 -0.55 -3.00 -15.00
N HIS A 319 0.66 -3.34 -14.52
CA HIS A 319 1.87 -2.56 -14.76
C HIS A 319 2.17 -2.37 -16.26
N LEU A 320 1.99 -3.43 -17.06
CA LEU A 320 2.18 -3.38 -18.51
C LEU A 320 1.04 -2.65 -19.22
N GLN A 321 -0.20 -2.90 -18.81
CA GLN A 321 -1.41 -2.35 -19.40
C GLN A 321 -1.47 -0.84 -19.28
N GLU A 322 -1.20 -0.28 -18.09
CA GLU A 322 -1.26 1.18 -17.91
C GLU A 322 -0.27 1.92 -18.82
N ARG A 323 0.92 1.33 -19.03
CA ARG A 323 1.95 1.90 -19.92
C ARG A 323 1.57 1.75 -21.37
N ALA A 324 0.96 0.61 -21.74
CA ALA A 324 0.43 0.42 -23.08
C ALA A 324 -0.67 1.44 -23.40
N ILE A 325 -1.59 1.71 -22.45
CA ILE A 325 -2.63 2.72 -22.59
C ILE A 325 -2.00 4.13 -22.68
N ALA A 326 -1.06 4.45 -21.81
CA ALA A 326 -0.39 5.76 -21.81
C ALA A 326 0.42 6.06 -23.07
N ASN A 327 0.87 5.01 -23.79
CA ASN A 327 1.57 5.15 -25.06
C ASN A 327 0.64 5.30 -26.27
N THR A 328 -0.69 5.31 -26.06
CA THR A 328 -1.66 5.60 -27.13
C THR A 328 -1.98 7.09 -27.19
N ASP A 329 -1.99 7.67 -28.39
CA ASP A 329 -2.41 9.07 -28.62
C ASP A 329 -3.94 9.27 -28.58
N ALA A 330 -4.68 8.23 -28.19
CA ALA A 330 -6.14 8.20 -28.23
C ALA A 330 -6.76 8.31 -26.84
N SER A 331 -8.00 8.79 -26.75
CA SER A 331 -8.76 8.80 -25.49
C SER A 331 -8.97 7.37 -24.98
N TYR A 332 -9.16 7.21 -23.67
CA TYR A 332 -9.36 5.89 -23.06
C TYR A 332 -10.48 5.09 -23.75
N THR A 333 -11.60 5.74 -24.07
CA THR A 333 -12.74 5.13 -24.79
C THR A 333 -12.45 4.71 -26.23
N LYS A 334 -11.39 5.24 -26.86
CA LYS A 334 -10.92 4.81 -28.19
C LYS A 334 -9.89 3.68 -28.08
N THR A 335 -9.09 3.69 -27.02
CA THR A 335 -8.06 2.67 -26.75
C THR A 335 -8.65 1.39 -26.18
N CYS A 336 -9.66 1.50 -25.32
CA CYS A 336 -10.29 0.39 -24.62
C CYS A 336 -11.75 0.24 -25.06
N TYR A 337 -12.14 -1.00 -25.40
CA TYR A 337 -13.51 -1.33 -25.78
C TYR A 337 -14.24 -1.97 -24.59
N LEU A 338 -15.25 -1.27 -24.05
CA LEU A 338 -16.03 -1.65 -22.88
C LEU A 338 -17.51 -1.84 -23.25
N PRO A 339 -17.88 -2.95 -23.91
CA PRO A 339 -19.19 -3.09 -24.54
C PRO A 339 -20.29 -3.61 -23.63
N THR A 340 -19.96 -4.11 -22.44
CA THR A 340 -20.89 -4.89 -21.62
C THR A 340 -21.40 -4.09 -20.43
N ARG A 341 -22.52 -4.56 -19.85
CA ARG A 341 -23.04 -4.00 -18.60
C ARG A 341 -22.12 -4.26 -17.39
N SER A 342 -21.25 -5.25 -17.48
CA SER A 342 -20.25 -5.52 -16.45
C SER A 342 -19.17 -4.45 -16.37
N ASP A 343 -19.01 -3.63 -17.42
CA ASP A 343 -18.01 -2.56 -17.48
C ASP A 343 -18.49 -1.24 -16.83
N GLN A 344 -19.73 -1.17 -16.32
CA GLN A 344 -20.35 0.09 -15.89
C GLN A 344 -19.56 0.85 -14.80
N PHE A 345 -18.96 0.14 -13.84
CA PHE A 345 -18.13 0.82 -12.82
C PHE A 345 -16.81 1.34 -13.38
N VAL A 346 -16.20 0.60 -14.31
CA VAL A 346 -15.00 1.05 -15.02
C VAL A 346 -15.32 2.33 -15.81
N ILE A 347 -16.44 2.32 -16.54
CA ILE A 347 -16.92 3.49 -17.30
C ILE A 347 -17.19 4.68 -16.36
N ALA A 348 -17.89 4.46 -15.24
CA ALA A 348 -18.19 5.50 -14.26
C ALA A 348 -16.91 6.10 -13.64
N TYR A 349 -15.94 5.24 -13.29
CA TYR A 349 -14.66 5.67 -12.73
C TYR A 349 -13.81 6.41 -13.76
N ARG A 350 -13.73 5.94 -15.00
CA ARG A 350 -13.00 6.65 -16.06
C ARG A 350 -13.63 7.98 -16.41
N LYS A 351 -14.96 8.08 -16.41
CA LYS A 351 -15.66 9.36 -16.50
C LYS A 351 -15.26 10.30 -15.35
N TRP A 352 -15.16 9.79 -14.12
CA TRP A 352 -14.68 10.56 -12.98
C TRP A 352 -13.25 11.06 -13.19
N VAL A 353 -12.31 10.19 -13.58
CA VAL A 353 -10.90 10.56 -13.85
C VAL A 353 -10.78 11.57 -15.00
N GLU A 354 -11.52 11.39 -16.10
CA GLU A 354 -11.50 12.32 -17.24
C GLU A 354 -12.09 13.69 -16.89
N THR A 355 -13.10 13.72 -16.02
CA THR A 355 -13.78 14.97 -15.61
C THR A 355 -12.98 15.73 -14.56
N TYR A 356 -12.42 15.01 -13.58
CA TYR A 356 -11.85 15.61 -12.38
C TYR A 356 -10.33 15.49 -12.28
N GLY A 357 -9.70 14.73 -13.17
CA GLY A 357 -8.24 14.64 -13.30
C GLY A 357 -7.59 13.55 -12.45
N GLU A 358 -6.32 13.31 -12.76
CA GLU A 358 -5.44 12.33 -12.10
C GLU A 358 -4.33 13.03 -11.27
N PRO A 359 -3.62 12.35 -10.35
CA PRO A 359 -2.68 13.02 -9.44
C PRO A 359 -1.40 13.56 -10.11
N PHE A 360 -1.03 13.02 -11.28
CA PHE A 360 0.26 13.31 -11.94
C PHE A 360 0.09 13.61 -13.45
N PRO A 361 -0.75 14.58 -13.84
CA PRO A 361 -1.21 14.76 -15.22
C PRO A 361 -0.10 15.21 -16.19
N HIS A 362 1.03 15.69 -15.69
CA HIS A 362 2.15 16.19 -16.50
C HIS A 362 3.39 15.29 -16.44
N GLN A 363 3.26 14.09 -15.88
CA GLN A 363 4.37 13.15 -15.75
C GLN A 363 4.20 11.97 -16.68
N VAL A 364 5.32 11.53 -17.24
CA VAL A 364 5.38 10.33 -18.08
C VAL A 364 5.76 9.12 -17.23
N PHE A 365 5.24 7.95 -17.60
CA PHE A 365 5.65 6.71 -16.96
C PHE A 365 7.12 6.41 -17.27
N ALA A 366 7.84 5.88 -16.29
CA ALA A 366 9.09 5.19 -16.54
C ALA A 366 8.85 3.97 -17.46
N PRO A 367 9.86 3.55 -18.25
CA PRO A 367 9.77 2.33 -19.06
C PRO A 367 9.23 1.14 -18.27
N ALA A 368 8.51 0.26 -18.94
CA ALA A 368 7.97 -0.95 -18.30
C ALA A 368 9.11 -1.81 -17.73
N GLU A 369 8.97 -2.19 -16.47
CA GLU A 369 9.83 -3.20 -15.86
C GLU A 369 9.45 -4.56 -16.45
N THR A 370 10.45 -5.23 -17.02
CA THR A 370 10.28 -6.52 -17.69
C THR A 370 10.66 -7.68 -16.78
N ASN A 371 11.45 -7.42 -15.74
CA ASN A 371 11.81 -8.40 -14.73
C ASN A 371 10.65 -8.59 -13.76
N ARG A 372 10.07 -9.79 -13.80
CA ARG A 372 8.93 -10.17 -12.96
C ARG A 372 9.29 -10.21 -11.48
N ASP A 373 10.51 -10.61 -11.15
CA ASP A 373 10.98 -10.73 -9.77
C ASP A 373 11.02 -9.34 -9.10
N VAL A 374 11.35 -8.30 -9.88
CA VAL A 374 11.31 -6.90 -9.41
C VAL A 374 9.88 -6.45 -9.13
N LEU A 375 8.91 -6.84 -9.97
CA LEU A 375 7.51 -6.52 -9.74
C LEU A 375 6.97 -7.27 -8.51
N LEU A 376 7.26 -8.57 -8.39
CA LEU A 376 6.77 -9.43 -7.31
C LEU A 376 7.56 -9.32 -6.01
N GLU A 377 8.56 -8.45 -5.94
CA GLU A 377 9.37 -8.18 -4.75
C GLU A 377 8.49 -7.73 -3.56
N ARG A 378 8.67 -8.37 -2.40
CA ARG A 378 7.88 -8.14 -1.18
C ARG A 378 8.64 -7.42 -0.08
N TYR A 379 9.97 -7.48 -0.04
CA TYR A 379 10.72 -6.91 1.06
C TYR A 379 10.56 -5.40 1.15
N HIS A 380 10.74 -4.69 0.04
CA HIS A 380 10.62 -3.24 -0.02
C HIS A 380 9.17 -2.78 -0.14
N SER A 381 8.34 -3.54 -0.86
CA SER A 381 6.92 -3.20 -1.04
C SER A 381 6.07 -3.44 0.21
N HIS A 382 6.54 -4.26 1.16
CA HIS A 382 5.80 -4.60 2.38
C HIS A 382 6.69 -4.95 3.59
N THR A 383 7.48 -6.04 3.53
CA THR A 383 8.03 -6.70 4.73
C THR A 383 8.89 -5.79 5.58
N LYS A 384 9.75 -4.95 4.98
CA LYS A 384 10.61 -4.01 5.72
C LYS A 384 9.80 -2.99 6.53
N ASN A 385 8.63 -2.61 6.01
CA ASN A 385 7.78 -1.55 6.55
C ASN A 385 6.63 -2.08 7.42
N CYS A 386 6.40 -3.40 7.47
CA CYS A 386 5.38 -4.02 8.31
C CYS A 386 6.02 -4.68 9.54
N ARG A 387 5.80 -4.12 10.74
CA ARG A 387 6.34 -4.67 12.00
C ARG A 387 6.02 -6.15 12.19
N SER A 388 4.79 -6.57 11.89
CA SER A 388 4.36 -7.98 11.99
C SER A 388 5.21 -8.91 11.10
N CYS A 389 5.32 -8.59 9.81
CA CYS A 389 6.07 -9.39 8.84
C CYS A 389 7.59 -9.31 9.06
N GLN A 390 8.14 -8.13 9.35
CA GLN A 390 9.56 -7.97 9.68
C GLN A 390 9.96 -8.80 10.90
N THR A 391 9.14 -8.79 11.95
CA THR A 391 9.40 -9.57 13.17
C THR A 391 9.34 -11.06 12.89
N ALA A 392 8.33 -11.52 12.15
CA ALA A 392 8.18 -12.92 11.77
C ALA A 392 9.37 -13.40 10.93
N TRP A 393 9.75 -12.63 9.90
CA TRP A 393 10.90 -12.93 9.05
C TRP A 393 12.20 -13.07 9.84
N LYS A 394 12.52 -12.11 10.73
CA LYS A 394 13.70 -12.18 11.61
C LYS A 394 13.68 -13.41 12.54
N ARG A 395 12.51 -13.75 13.09
CA ARG A 395 12.34 -14.94 13.94
C ARG A 395 12.54 -16.24 13.16
N ILE A 396 11.99 -16.33 11.96
CA ILE A 396 12.15 -17.48 11.06
C ILE A 396 13.63 -17.65 10.66
N GLN A 397 14.32 -16.56 10.33
CA GLN A 397 15.77 -16.59 10.06
C GLN A 397 16.57 -17.11 11.25
N LYS A 398 16.27 -16.63 12.46
CA LYS A 398 16.93 -17.10 13.68
C LYS A 398 16.65 -18.58 13.91
N LEU A 399 15.39 -19.02 13.77
CA LEU A 399 15.00 -20.42 13.93
C LEU A 399 15.69 -21.32 12.90
N LYS A 400 15.73 -20.91 11.63
CA LYS A 400 16.43 -21.63 10.56
C LYS A 400 17.92 -21.83 10.90
N LYS A 401 18.60 -20.77 11.38
CA LYS A 401 20.00 -20.85 11.84
C LYS A 401 20.17 -21.82 13.01
N LEU A 402 19.28 -21.78 14.00
CA LEU A 402 19.31 -22.69 15.15
C LEU A 402 19.11 -24.16 14.73
N VAL A 403 18.18 -24.43 13.83
CA VAL A 403 17.95 -25.76 13.26
C VAL A 403 19.18 -26.25 12.50
N ALA A 404 19.82 -25.39 11.69
CA ALA A 404 21.05 -25.73 10.97
C ALA A 404 22.22 -26.06 11.93
N ILE A 405 22.39 -25.28 13.00
CA ILE A 405 23.39 -25.55 14.05
C ILE A 405 23.08 -26.89 14.73
N ALA A 406 21.81 -27.17 15.06
CA ALA A 406 21.41 -28.44 15.67
C ALA A 406 21.71 -29.64 14.75
N ILE A 407 21.45 -29.52 13.45
CA ILE A 407 21.82 -30.52 12.44
C ILE A 407 23.32 -30.77 12.44
N LEU A 408 24.13 -29.71 12.44
CA LEU A 408 25.60 -29.82 12.48
C LEU A 408 26.08 -30.54 13.75
N LEU A 409 25.51 -30.20 14.91
CA LEU A 409 25.84 -30.86 16.18
C LEU A 409 25.46 -32.35 16.17
N LEU A 410 24.30 -32.72 15.60
CA LEU A 410 23.89 -34.12 15.43
C LEU A 410 24.84 -34.88 14.49
N TRP A 411 25.29 -34.25 13.41
CA TRP A 411 26.29 -34.82 12.51
C TRP A 411 27.63 -35.07 13.19
N ILE A 412 28.08 -34.16 14.07
CA ILE A 412 29.30 -34.34 14.87
C ILE A 412 29.09 -35.41 15.96
N ALA A 413 27.89 -35.53 16.52
CA ALA A 413 27.57 -36.51 17.55
C ALA A 413 27.59 -37.96 17.03
N LEU A 414 27.34 -38.20 15.74
CA LEU A 414 27.38 -39.54 15.14
C LEU A 414 28.75 -40.23 15.29
N PRO A 415 29.88 -39.67 14.81
CA PRO A 415 31.20 -40.29 14.98
C PRO A 415 31.66 -40.30 16.44
N LEU A 416 31.28 -39.31 17.26
CA LEU A 416 31.57 -39.36 18.70
C LEU A 416 30.82 -40.52 19.37
N GLY A 417 29.56 -40.75 18.98
CA GLY A 417 28.75 -41.85 19.48
C GLY A 417 29.34 -43.22 19.17
N THR A 418 29.97 -43.38 18.00
CA THR A 418 30.70 -44.61 17.66
C THR A 418 31.99 -44.74 18.47
N ILE A 419 32.77 -43.65 18.63
CA ILE A 419 34.00 -43.63 19.45
C ILE A 419 33.71 -44.00 20.92
N TYR A 420 32.65 -43.45 21.50
CA TYR A 420 32.23 -43.70 22.88
C TYR A 420 31.32 -44.93 23.06
N GLN A 421 31.21 -45.79 22.04
CA GLN A 421 30.47 -47.06 22.10
C GLN A 421 28.99 -46.91 22.54
N LEU A 422 28.30 -45.88 22.05
CA LEU A 422 26.85 -45.78 22.21
C LEU A 422 26.15 -46.98 21.59
N SER A 423 25.02 -47.41 22.17
CA SER A 423 24.24 -48.50 21.62
C SER A 423 23.75 -48.19 20.20
N PHE A 424 23.65 -49.23 19.38
CA PHE A 424 23.14 -49.15 18.01
C PHE A 424 21.86 -48.32 17.90
N TRP A 425 20.88 -48.58 18.78
CA TRP A 425 19.60 -47.86 18.80
C TRP A 425 19.75 -46.35 19.04
N ARG A 426 20.72 -45.91 19.84
CA ARG A 426 20.97 -44.48 20.08
C ARG A 426 21.58 -43.80 18.84
N ILE A 427 22.50 -44.48 18.16
CA ILE A 427 23.11 -43.97 16.92
C ILE A 427 22.03 -43.85 15.83
N TRP A 428 21.17 -44.87 15.68
CA TRP A 428 20.05 -44.83 14.75
C TRP A 428 19.02 -43.76 15.08
N ALA A 429 18.72 -43.54 16.35
CA ALA A 429 17.83 -42.46 16.77
C ALA A 429 18.39 -41.08 16.37
N ILE A 430 19.68 -40.83 16.62
CA ILE A 430 20.35 -39.58 16.20
C ILE A 430 20.30 -39.43 14.68
N ALA A 431 20.66 -40.49 13.93
CA ALA A 431 20.65 -40.48 12.47
C ALA A 431 19.25 -40.23 11.90
N GLY A 432 18.19 -40.77 12.51
CA GLY A 432 16.80 -40.58 12.09
C GLY A 432 16.27 -39.16 12.30
N VAL A 433 16.79 -38.41 13.28
CA VAL A 433 16.37 -37.02 13.55
C VAL A 433 16.91 -36.04 12.50
N ILE A 434 18.09 -36.30 11.95
CA ILE A 434 18.76 -35.43 10.96
C ILE A 434 17.87 -35.11 9.73
N PRO A 435 17.30 -36.10 9.01
CA PRO A 435 16.46 -35.81 7.84
C PRO A 435 15.17 -35.06 8.19
N ILE A 436 14.58 -35.31 9.37
CA ILE A 436 13.41 -34.58 9.86
C ILE A 436 13.78 -33.10 10.05
N MET A 437 14.89 -32.83 10.74
CA MET A 437 15.38 -31.47 10.97
C MET A 437 15.77 -30.77 9.66
N ALA A 438 16.36 -31.50 8.70
CA ALA A 438 16.64 -30.97 7.37
C ALA A 438 15.35 -30.58 6.63
N GLY A 439 14.31 -31.41 6.71
CA GLY A 439 12.98 -31.09 6.18
C GLY A 439 12.37 -29.84 6.82
N VAL A 440 12.49 -29.69 8.15
CA VAL A 440 12.09 -28.48 8.87
C VAL A 440 12.88 -27.25 8.39
N CYS A 441 14.20 -27.37 8.25
CA CYS A 441 15.06 -26.30 7.75
C CYS A 441 14.66 -25.85 6.34
N TRP A 442 14.36 -26.80 5.45
CA TRP A 442 13.88 -26.53 4.10
C TRP A 442 12.53 -25.81 4.10
N LYS A 443 11.58 -26.24 4.94
CA LYS A 443 10.29 -25.55 5.10
C LYS A 443 10.43 -24.13 5.64
N LEU A 444 11.33 -23.92 6.60
CA LEU A 444 11.65 -22.57 7.11
C LEU A 444 12.27 -21.70 6.02
N HIS A 445 13.14 -22.27 5.17
CA HIS A 445 13.71 -21.56 4.03
C HIS A 445 12.64 -21.14 3.01
N GLN A 446 11.72 -22.04 2.65
CA GLN A 446 10.57 -21.69 1.78
C GLN A 446 9.71 -20.60 2.40
N LEU A 447 9.42 -20.70 3.70
CA LEU A 447 8.61 -19.71 4.40
C LEU A 447 9.30 -18.34 4.45
N GLU A 448 10.60 -18.31 4.71
CA GLU A 448 11.42 -17.09 4.67
C GLU A 448 11.35 -16.41 3.31
N HIS A 449 11.44 -17.17 2.23
CA HIS A 449 11.41 -16.65 0.86
C HIS A 449 10.10 -15.93 0.54
N ARG A 450 8.96 -16.38 1.08
CA ARG A 450 7.65 -15.74 0.87
C ARG A 450 7.58 -14.30 1.43
N PHE A 451 8.50 -13.89 2.31
CA PHE A 451 8.60 -12.51 2.78
C PHE A 451 9.41 -11.60 1.86
N LEU A 452 10.21 -12.19 0.96
CA LEU A 452 11.09 -11.48 0.04
C LEU A 452 10.49 -11.38 -1.35
N GLU A 453 9.77 -12.42 -1.78
CA GLU A 453 9.25 -12.50 -3.14
C GLU A 453 7.88 -13.17 -3.17
N GLY A 454 7.00 -12.65 -4.03
CA GLY A 454 5.71 -13.23 -4.36
C GLY A 454 5.83 -14.50 -5.19
N GLU A 455 4.78 -15.30 -5.16
CA GLU A 455 4.67 -16.44 -6.08
C GLU A 455 4.20 -15.92 -7.43
N TYR A 456 4.81 -16.38 -8.52
CA TYR A 456 4.27 -16.10 -9.85
C TYR A 456 2.81 -16.60 -9.90
N PRO A 457 1.87 -15.79 -10.44
CA PRO A 457 0.47 -16.18 -10.49
C PRO A 457 0.30 -17.55 -11.14
N PRO A 458 -0.64 -18.39 -10.67
CA PRO A 458 -0.87 -19.72 -11.23
C PRO A 458 -1.07 -19.61 -12.75
N THR A 459 -0.57 -20.61 -13.48
CA THR A 459 -0.73 -20.65 -14.93
C THR A 459 -2.22 -20.67 -15.26
N ARG A 460 -2.69 -19.66 -16.00
CA ARG A 460 -4.12 -19.49 -16.35
C ARG A 460 -4.62 -20.48 -17.41
N ASN A 461 -3.86 -21.56 -17.64
CA ASN A 461 -4.09 -22.55 -18.68
C ASN A 461 -4.95 -23.72 -18.21
N THR A 462 -5.32 -23.77 -16.92
CA THR A 462 -6.14 -24.85 -16.33
C THR A 462 -7.61 -24.49 -16.22
#